data_AF-U2V605-F1
#
_entry.id   AF-U2V605-F1
#
_cell.length_a   1.000
_cell.length_b   1.000
_cell.length_c   1.000
_cell.angle_alpha   90.00
_cell.angle_beta   90.00
_cell.angle_gamma   90.00
#
_symmetry.space_group_name_H-M   'P 1'
#
loop_
_entity.id
_entity.type
_entity.pdbx_description
1 polymer ?
#
loop_
_entity_poly.entity_id
_entity_poly.type
_entity_poly.pdbx_seq_one_letter_code
_entity_poly.pdbx_strand_id
1 'polypeptide(L)'
;MRKLFLIFGIFLMINFGIYGFTQKEKIQETLSKLGLKQALIDETVALDYEIRDTQYFENDEIIIRERVQKLEKLLQKDERNYIASQALITIFESKISGDYKKYLDLFVKYTPYEYEKTFSKMMYALDQGDISSFEKYMYEIPKKYNDTVVVTLAKIFVAKNFDEKQMLTEKVLKLLKNENERRKVGVSDEEYYFMKLTYYLNKIRNLFDKGEVKQAVAEYLDNIVNESVNEEIQNYNLRAEVILYFNVVIMNEEIKEDLLKISNGAKLEDTWIAKKIQKETEKDKDFLSKMVN
;
A
#
# COMPACT_ATOMS: atom_id res chain seq x y z
N MET A 1 9.22 6.33 18.47
CA MET A 1 9.21 6.06 17.01
C MET A 1 9.14 4.56 16.78
N ARG A 2 7.95 3.99 16.90
CA ARG A 2 7.60 2.59 16.58
C ARG A 2 6.19 2.66 16.02
N LYS A 3 5.83 1.79 15.07
CA LYS A 3 4.54 1.72 14.35
C LYS A 3 4.46 2.47 13.02
N LEU A 4 5.17 1.94 12.04
CA LEU A 4 4.75 1.87 10.64
C LEU A 4 5.19 0.47 10.16
N PHE A 5 4.59 -0.05 9.10
CA PHE A 5 4.91 -1.31 8.38
C PHE A 5 4.12 -2.56 8.78
N LEU A 6 3.10 -2.89 7.97
CA LEU A 6 2.61 -4.25 7.64
C LEU A 6 1.77 -4.25 6.32
N ILE A 7 1.54 -5.42 5.72
CA ILE A 7 1.78 -5.81 4.31
C ILE A 7 0.54 -6.34 3.51
N PHE A 8 0.70 -6.34 2.16
CA PHE A 8 -0.03 -6.90 0.99
C PHE A 8 -0.61 -8.36 1.03
N GLY A 9 -1.61 -8.72 0.18
CA GLY A 9 -2.12 -10.14 -0.01
C GLY A 9 -3.34 -10.56 -0.95
N ILE A 10 -3.20 -11.51 -1.92
CA ILE A 10 -3.63 -11.71 -3.35
C ILE A 10 -5.00 -12.29 -3.91
N PHE A 11 -5.32 -12.22 -5.26
CA PHE A 11 -5.69 -13.18 -6.42
C PHE A 11 -7.04 -13.11 -7.22
N LEU A 12 -7.00 -13.30 -8.59
CA LEU A 12 -7.96 -13.21 -9.77
C LEU A 12 -8.43 -14.56 -10.49
N MET A 13 -9.67 -14.76 -11.02
CA MET A 13 -10.06 -15.55 -12.28
C MET A 13 -11.61 -15.79 -12.45
N ILE A 14 -12.32 -15.72 -13.60
CA ILE A 14 -12.05 -15.87 -15.05
C ILE A 14 -12.97 -14.93 -15.91
N ASN A 15 -12.38 -14.15 -16.84
CA ASN A 15 -12.83 -14.03 -18.24
C ASN A 15 -11.69 -13.44 -19.09
N PHE A 16 -11.51 -13.99 -20.30
CA PHE A 16 -10.37 -13.72 -21.18
C PHE A 16 -10.40 -12.28 -21.72
N GLY A 17 -9.36 -11.50 -21.40
CA GLY A 17 -8.98 -10.32 -22.16
C GLY A 17 -8.19 -9.28 -21.35
N ILE A 18 -6.86 -9.36 -21.32
CA ILE A 18 -5.98 -8.18 -21.11
C ILE A 18 -6.22 -7.31 -19.83
N TYR A 19 -6.48 -7.88 -18.66
CA TYR A 19 -6.57 -7.11 -17.40
C TYR A 19 -5.56 -7.64 -16.36
N GLY A 20 -4.96 -6.72 -15.59
CA GLY A 20 -3.82 -6.93 -14.68
C GLY A 20 -4.19 -7.77 -13.45
N PHE A 21 -3.42 -7.66 -12.37
CA PHE A 21 -3.74 -8.32 -11.11
C PHE A 21 -4.13 -7.27 -10.05
N THR A 22 -5.30 -6.67 -10.25
CA THR A 22 -5.82 -5.55 -9.44
C THR A 22 -6.34 -5.99 -8.07
N GLN A 23 -6.51 -5.03 -7.16
CA GLN A 23 -7.04 -5.22 -5.82
C GLN A 23 -8.49 -5.74 -5.87
N LYS A 24 -9.31 -5.19 -6.76
CA LYS A 24 -10.67 -5.68 -6.99
C LYS A 24 -10.66 -7.14 -7.42
N GLU A 25 -9.81 -7.50 -8.38
CA GLU A 25 -9.79 -8.86 -8.87
C GLU A 25 -9.23 -9.84 -7.83
N LYS A 26 -8.26 -9.39 -7.03
CA LYS A 26 -7.75 -10.04 -5.83
C LYS A 26 -8.84 -10.46 -4.84
N ILE A 27 -9.73 -9.51 -4.53
CA ILE A 27 -10.85 -9.76 -3.63
C ILE A 27 -11.85 -10.70 -4.31
N GLN A 28 -12.10 -10.49 -5.60
CA GLN A 28 -13.05 -11.27 -6.38
C GLN A 28 -12.72 -12.76 -6.39
N GLU A 29 -11.54 -13.19 -6.81
CA GLU A 29 -11.28 -14.63 -6.94
C GLU A 29 -11.15 -15.31 -5.59
N THR A 30 -10.47 -14.70 -4.63
CA THR A 30 -10.18 -15.38 -3.36
C THR A 30 -11.42 -15.57 -2.53
N LEU A 31 -12.30 -14.57 -2.46
CA LEU A 31 -13.59 -14.71 -1.79
C LEU A 31 -14.53 -15.63 -2.59
N SER A 32 -14.49 -15.60 -3.92
CA SER A 32 -15.26 -16.55 -4.74
C SER A 32 -14.84 -18.00 -4.49
N LYS A 33 -13.53 -18.28 -4.40
CA LYS A 33 -12.99 -19.61 -4.08
C LYS A 33 -13.41 -20.10 -2.70
N LEU A 34 -13.60 -19.20 -1.74
CA LEU A 34 -14.14 -19.51 -0.41
C LEU A 34 -15.66 -19.71 -0.41
N GLY A 35 -16.34 -19.48 -1.54
CA GLY A 35 -17.78 -19.66 -1.69
C GLY A 35 -18.61 -18.50 -1.13
N LEU A 36 -18.07 -17.29 -1.08
CA LEU A 36 -18.83 -16.10 -0.71
C LEU A 36 -19.77 -15.70 -1.86
N LYS A 37 -20.93 -15.14 -1.51
CA LYS A 37 -21.91 -14.65 -2.50
C LYS A 37 -21.38 -13.38 -3.16
N GLN A 38 -21.61 -13.22 -4.47
CA GLN A 38 -21.16 -12.06 -5.25
C GLN A 38 -21.54 -10.72 -4.61
N ALA A 39 -22.78 -10.58 -4.10
CA ALA A 39 -23.22 -9.35 -3.44
C ALA A 39 -22.31 -8.96 -2.24
N LEU A 40 -21.83 -9.94 -1.46
CA LEU A 40 -20.92 -9.67 -0.35
C LEU A 40 -19.50 -9.33 -0.84
N ILE A 41 -19.07 -9.92 -1.95
CA ILE A 41 -17.79 -9.60 -2.61
C ILE A 41 -17.81 -8.15 -3.11
N ASP A 42 -18.88 -7.74 -3.79
CA ASP A 42 -19.06 -6.37 -4.29
C ASP A 42 -19.04 -5.35 -3.14
N GLU A 43 -19.75 -5.64 -2.04
CA GLU A 43 -19.70 -4.83 -0.82
C GLU A 43 -18.28 -4.74 -0.23
N THR A 44 -17.52 -5.84 -0.28
CA THR A 44 -16.14 -5.88 0.22
C THR A 44 -15.20 -5.05 -0.64
N VAL A 45 -15.31 -5.13 -1.97
CA VAL A 45 -14.53 -4.30 -2.90
C VAL A 45 -14.83 -2.82 -2.68
N ALA A 46 -16.11 -2.45 -2.58
CA ALA A 46 -16.50 -1.06 -2.35
C ALA A 46 -15.92 -0.52 -1.04
N LEU A 47 -16.01 -1.30 0.04
CA LEU A 47 -15.47 -0.90 1.34
C LEU A 47 -13.93 -0.83 1.34
N ASP A 48 -13.25 -1.81 0.71
CA ASP A 48 -11.78 -1.82 0.58
C ASP A 48 -11.27 -0.53 -0.07
N TYR A 49 -11.89 -0.11 -1.18
CA TYR A 49 -11.57 1.16 -1.83
C TYR A 49 -11.94 2.36 -0.94
N GLU A 50 -13.08 2.35 -0.24
CA GLU A 50 -13.45 3.43 0.68
C GLU A 50 -12.40 3.65 1.78
N ILE A 51 -11.84 2.56 2.32
CA ILE A 51 -10.97 2.59 3.51
C ILE A 51 -9.48 2.46 3.20
N ARG A 52 -9.06 2.31 1.94
CA ARG A 52 -7.68 2.03 1.50
C ARG A 52 -6.60 2.91 2.14
N ASP A 53 -6.96 4.14 2.46
CA ASP A 53 -6.06 5.16 3.01
C ASP A 53 -6.05 5.22 4.55
N THR A 54 -6.86 4.40 5.23
CA THR A 54 -7.08 4.48 6.68
C THR A 54 -5.78 4.37 7.46
N GLN A 55 -4.97 3.35 7.18
CA GLN A 55 -3.73 3.07 7.91
C GLN A 55 -2.75 4.25 7.94
N TYR A 56 -2.69 5.03 6.86
CA TYR A 56 -1.66 6.07 6.70
C TYR A 56 -2.22 7.46 6.96
N PHE A 57 -3.46 7.72 6.57
CA PHE A 57 -3.95 9.09 6.40
C PHE A 57 -5.21 9.42 7.20
N GLU A 58 -5.80 8.44 7.91
CA GLU A 58 -6.93 8.71 8.80
C GLU A 58 -6.50 8.78 10.26
N ASN A 59 -6.90 9.83 10.97
CA ASN A 59 -6.65 9.97 12.40
C ASN A 59 -7.90 10.36 13.19
N ASP A 60 -9.03 10.59 12.52
CA ASP A 60 -10.30 10.84 13.21
C ASP A 60 -10.84 9.52 13.79
N GLU A 61 -10.84 9.44 15.12
CA GLU A 61 -11.29 8.24 15.84
C GLU A 61 -12.75 7.86 15.53
N ILE A 62 -13.62 8.85 15.29
CA ILE A 62 -15.03 8.60 14.96
C ILE A 62 -15.10 7.87 13.61
N ILE A 63 -14.41 8.41 12.60
CA ILE A 63 -14.36 7.81 11.26
C ILE A 63 -13.73 6.41 11.31
N ILE A 64 -12.65 6.24 12.07
CA ILE A 64 -11.99 4.92 12.22
C ILE A 64 -12.95 3.91 12.86
N ARG A 65 -13.69 4.30 13.91
CA ARG A 65 -14.67 3.42 14.57
C ARG A 65 -15.84 3.07 13.65
N GLU A 66 -16.30 4.00 12.82
CA GLU A 66 -17.32 3.72 11.79
C GLU A 66 -16.81 2.69 10.76
N ARG A 67 -15.57 2.82 10.30
CA ARG A 67 -14.94 1.85 9.38
C ARG A 67 -14.81 0.47 10.02
N VAL A 68 -14.42 0.40 11.30
CA VAL A 68 -14.40 -0.87 12.07
C VAL A 68 -15.78 -1.51 12.09
N GLN A 69 -16.84 -0.75 12.38
CA GLN A 69 -18.21 -1.28 12.39
C GLN A 69 -18.65 -1.79 11.01
N LYS A 70 -18.28 -1.10 9.92
CA LYS A 70 -18.57 -1.57 8.55
C LYS A 70 -17.87 -2.90 8.26
N LEU A 71 -16.61 -3.05 8.65
CA LEU A 71 -15.84 -4.29 8.48
C LEU A 71 -16.40 -5.44 9.34
N GLU A 72 -16.75 -5.17 10.61
CA GLU A 72 -17.39 -6.16 11.48
C GLU A 72 -18.73 -6.64 10.92
N LYS A 73 -19.51 -5.75 10.29
CA LYS A 73 -20.76 -6.14 9.59
C LYS A 73 -20.51 -7.09 8.42
N LEU A 74 -19.43 -6.92 7.67
CA LEU A 74 -19.06 -7.89 6.62
C LEU A 74 -18.75 -9.26 7.21
N LEU A 75 -18.01 -9.31 8.34
CA LEU A 75 -17.72 -10.56 9.05
C LEU A 75 -18.96 -11.22 9.68
N GLN A 76 -19.94 -10.43 10.13
CA GLN A 76 -21.23 -10.96 10.60
C GLN A 76 -22.05 -11.61 9.48
N LYS A 77 -21.94 -11.10 8.24
CA LYS A 77 -22.58 -11.70 7.07
C LYS A 77 -21.90 -13.01 6.67
N ASP A 78 -20.57 -13.05 6.69
CA ASP A 78 -19.78 -14.25 6.46
C ASP A 78 -18.37 -14.13 7.07
N GLU A 79 -18.07 -14.94 8.09
CA GLU A 79 -16.76 -14.91 8.78
C GLU A 79 -15.59 -15.30 7.86
N ARG A 80 -15.87 -15.94 6.72
CA ARG A 80 -14.87 -16.31 5.70
C ARG A 80 -14.30 -15.11 4.96
N ASN A 81 -14.86 -13.92 5.16
CA ASN A 81 -14.35 -12.68 4.57
C ASN A 81 -13.00 -12.27 5.20
N TYR A 82 -11.93 -12.92 4.76
CA TYR A 82 -10.58 -12.68 5.28
C TYR A 82 -10.06 -11.30 4.92
N ILE A 83 -10.55 -10.67 3.85
CA ILE A 83 -10.21 -9.28 3.48
C ILE A 83 -10.69 -8.31 4.56
N ALA A 84 -11.92 -8.49 5.05
CA ALA A 84 -12.42 -7.70 6.18
C ALA A 84 -11.60 -7.95 7.46
N SER A 85 -11.20 -9.21 7.70
CA SER A 85 -10.32 -9.55 8.83
C SER A 85 -8.94 -8.89 8.71
N GLN A 86 -8.35 -8.87 7.51
CA GLN A 86 -7.07 -8.23 7.23
C GLN A 86 -7.14 -6.72 7.50
N ALA A 87 -8.16 -6.04 6.98
CA ALA A 87 -8.33 -4.61 7.20
C ALA A 87 -8.53 -4.27 8.69
N LEU A 88 -9.25 -5.10 9.44
CA LEU A 88 -9.41 -4.95 10.88
C LEU A 88 -8.09 -5.13 11.62
N ILE A 89 -7.28 -6.13 11.28
CA ILE A 89 -5.93 -6.31 11.83
C ILE A 89 -5.12 -5.03 11.60
N THR A 90 -5.05 -4.55 10.36
CA THR A 90 -4.30 -3.33 10.02
C THR A 90 -4.75 -2.10 10.81
N ILE A 91 -6.06 -1.89 10.99
CA ILE A 91 -6.59 -0.77 11.78
C ILE A 91 -6.19 -0.90 13.25
N PHE A 92 -6.27 -2.08 13.85
CA PHE A 92 -5.90 -2.28 15.26
C PHE A 92 -4.38 -2.18 15.48
N GLU A 93 -3.57 -2.63 14.52
CA GLU A 93 -2.11 -2.47 14.60
C GLU A 93 -1.70 -0.99 14.57
N SER A 94 -2.35 -0.21 13.71
CA SER A 94 -1.89 1.15 13.35
C SER A 94 -2.66 2.31 13.98
N LYS A 95 -3.96 2.16 14.25
CA LYS A 95 -4.86 3.26 14.61
C LYS A 95 -5.55 3.12 15.95
N ILE A 96 -5.89 1.90 16.38
CA ILE A 96 -6.61 1.68 17.64
C ILE A 96 -5.89 0.61 18.46
N SER A 97 -5.47 0.95 19.67
CA SER A 97 -4.97 -0.06 20.61
C SER A 97 -6.06 -1.05 21.00
N GLY A 98 -5.77 -2.35 20.92
CA GLY A 98 -6.69 -3.39 21.34
C GLY A 98 -6.22 -4.77 20.89
N ASP A 99 -6.75 -5.81 21.52
CA ASP A 99 -6.50 -7.19 21.08
C ASP A 99 -7.30 -7.48 19.80
N TYR A 100 -6.59 -7.75 18.72
CA TYR A 100 -7.14 -8.12 17.41
C TYR A 100 -7.07 -9.62 17.13
N LYS A 101 -6.77 -10.45 18.14
CA LYS A 101 -6.62 -11.91 18.00
C LYS A 101 -7.83 -12.57 17.33
N LYS A 102 -9.06 -12.12 17.63
CA LYS A 102 -10.27 -12.66 16.98
C LYS A 102 -10.22 -12.52 15.45
N TYR A 103 -9.71 -11.40 14.95
CA TYR A 103 -9.57 -11.15 13.51
C TYR A 103 -8.37 -11.90 12.94
N LEU A 104 -7.28 -11.99 13.69
CA LEU A 104 -6.13 -12.83 13.31
C LEU A 104 -6.52 -14.29 13.14
N ASP A 105 -7.31 -14.85 14.07
CA ASP A 105 -7.75 -16.25 14.00
C ASP A 105 -8.61 -16.50 12.75
N LEU A 106 -9.52 -15.57 12.41
CA LEU A 106 -10.31 -15.62 11.18
C LEU A 106 -9.44 -15.48 9.92
N PHE A 107 -8.54 -14.49 9.90
CA PHE A 107 -7.62 -14.27 8.80
C PHE A 107 -6.76 -15.51 8.54
N VAL A 108 -6.13 -16.08 9.57
CA VAL A 108 -5.31 -17.29 9.46
C VAL A 108 -6.12 -18.49 8.94
N LYS A 109 -7.39 -18.61 9.36
CA LYS A 109 -8.28 -19.70 8.94
C LYS A 109 -8.61 -19.62 7.45
N TYR A 110 -8.77 -18.42 6.91
CA TYR A 110 -9.38 -18.22 5.59
C TYR A 110 -8.48 -17.60 4.52
N THR A 111 -7.37 -16.94 4.87
CA THR A 111 -6.43 -16.43 3.86
C THR A 111 -5.92 -17.61 3.00
N PRO A 112 -5.90 -17.48 1.66
CA PRO A 112 -5.33 -18.50 0.79
C PRO A 112 -3.81 -18.58 0.85
N TYR A 113 -3.15 -17.69 1.60
CA TYR A 113 -1.70 -17.49 1.53
C TYR A 113 -1.00 -17.97 2.78
N GLU A 114 -0.39 -19.13 2.66
CA GLU A 114 0.28 -19.79 3.78
C GLU A 114 1.36 -18.91 4.44
N TYR A 115 2.09 -18.12 3.66
CA TYR A 115 3.10 -17.23 4.23
C TYR A 115 2.48 -16.10 5.05
N GLU A 116 1.34 -15.53 4.64
CA GLU A 116 0.64 -14.48 5.39
C GLU A 116 0.16 -14.99 6.75
N LYS A 117 -0.22 -16.28 6.84
CA LYS A 117 -0.56 -16.90 8.12
C LYS A 117 0.62 -16.88 9.09
N THR A 118 1.81 -17.22 8.60
CA THR A 118 3.03 -17.17 9.40
C THR A 118 3.41 -15.74 9.75
N PHE A 119 3.37 -14.81 8.78
CA PHE A 119 3.72 -13.42 8.99
C PHE A 119 2.77 -12.74 9.98
N SER A 120 1.47 -12.93 9.85
CA SER A 120 0.49 -12.29 10.75
C SER A 120 0.64 -12.80 12.19
N LYS A 121 0.95 -14.09 12.38
CA LYS A 121 1.27 -14.63 13.72
C LYS A 121 2.57 -14.09 14.28
N MET A 122 3.59 -13.94 13.44
CA MET A 122 4.87 -13.33 13.80
C MET A 122 4.67 -11.90 14.28
N MET A 123 3.88 -11.12 13.56
CA MET A 123 3.61 -9.72 13.91
C MET A 123 2.75 -9.58 15.15
N TYR A 124 1.74 -10.42 15.29
CA TYR A 124 0.97 -10.48 16.53
C TYR A 124 1.85 -10.79 17.74
N ALA A 125 2.78 -11.74 17.63
CA ALA A 125 3.73 -12.02 18.71
C ALA A 125 4.58 -10.79 19.06
N LEU A 126 5.08 -10.07 18.04
CA LEU A 126 5.83 -8.82 18.26
C LEU A 126 4.99 -7.76 18.97
N ASP A 127 3.73 -7.56 18.55
CA ASP A 127 2.83 -6.57 19.14
C ASP A 127 2.43 -6.91 20.58
N GLN A 128 2.34 -8.20 20.92
CA GLN A 128 2.13 -8.67 22.29
C GLN A 128 3.42 -8.66 23.14
N GLY A 129 4.58 -8.33 22.56
CA GLY A 129 5.87 -8.35 23.24
C GLY A 129 6.46 -9.76 23.44
N ASP A 130 5.93 -10.78 22.78
CA ASP A 130 6.46 -12.15 22.78
C ASP A 130 7.61 -12.29 21.77
N ILE A 131 8.78 -11.77 22.16
CA ILE A 131 9.99 -11.76 21.33
C ILE A 131 10.45 -13.19 20.98
N SER A 132 10.32 -14.14 21.91
CA SER A 132 10.71 -15.54 21.69
C SER A 132 9.92 -16.18 20.54
N SER A 133 8.60 -15.98 20.50
CA SER A 133 7.77 -16.47 19.40
C SER A 133 8.07 -15.74 18.09
N PHE A 134 8.28 -14.41 18.14
CA PHE A 134 8.68 -13.63 16.97
C PHE A 134 9.98 -14.15 16.34
N GLU A 135 11.04 -14.34 17.14
CA GLU A 135 12.33 -14.85 16.68
C GLU A 135 12.22 -16.27 16.10
N LYS A 136 11.39 -17.11 16.72
CA LYS A 136 11.10 -18.46 16.19
C LYS A 136 10.49 -18.40 14.79
N TYR A 137 9.46 -17.56 14.58
CA TYR A 137 8.87 -17.41 13.24
C TYR A 137 9.88 -16.87 12.22
N MET A 138 10.69 -15.87 12.60
CA MET A 138 11.75 -15.32 11.75
C MET A 138 12.76 -16.39 11.30
N TYR A 139 13.13 -17.30 12.19
CA TYR A 139 14.02 -18.42 11.89
C TYR A 139 13.37 -19.49 11.01
N GLU A 140 12.07 -19.72 11.15
CA GLU A 140 11.33 -20.73 10.40
C GLU A 140 10.96 -20.30 8.98
N ILE A 141 10.68 -19.01 8.74
CA ILE A 141 10.29 -18.48 7.42
C ILE A 141 11.23 -18.95 6.28
N PRO A 142 12.56 -18.76 6.34
CA PRO A 142 13.45 -19.17 5.25
C PRO A 142 13.58 -20.69 5.10
N LYS A 143 13.12 -21.49 6.07
CA LYS A 143 13.12 -22.95 6.01
C LYS A 143 11.81 -23.50 5.46
N LYS A 144 10.70 -22.83 5.79
CA LYS A 144 9.34 -23.23 5.40
C LYS A 144 9.02 -22.78 3.98
N TYR A 145 9.54 -21.63 3.56
CA TYR A 145 9.24 -21.03 2.26
C TYR A 145 10.49 -20.97 1.39
N ASN A 146 10.43 -21.63 0.23
CA ASN A 146 11.47 -21.55 -0.80
C ASN A 146 11.31 -20.34 -1.72
N ASP A 147 10.25 -19.55 -1.53
CA ASP A 147 9.94 -18.38 -2.35
C ASP A 147 10.86 -17.20 -1.99
N THR A 148 11.58 -16.68 -2.98
CA THR A 148 12.55 -15.61 -2.76
C THR A 148 11.90 -14.29 -2.39
N VAL A 149 10.69 -13.99 -2.89
CA VAL A 149 9.94 -12.78 -2.50
C VAL A 149 9.56 -12.88 -1.03
N VAL A 150 8.95 -13.98 -0.61
CA VAL A 150 8.52 -14.20 0.79
C VAL A 150 9.71 -14.08 1.74
N VAL A 151 10.82 -14.73 1.44
CA VAL A 151 12.03 -14.66 2.29
C VAL A 151 12.62 -13.26 2.32
N THR A 152 12.60 -12.52 1.20
CA THR A 152 13.12 -11.15 1.15
C THR A 152 12.20 -10.18 1.90
N LEU A 153 10.87 -10.34 1.80
CA LEU A 153 9.88 -9.59 2.58
C LEU A 153 10.10 -9.77 4.09
N ALA A 154 10.34 -10.99 4.57
CA ALA A 154 10.62 -11.23 5.98
C ALA A 154 11.86 -10.46 6.46
N LYS A 155 12.91 -10.41 5.63
CA LYS A 155 14.16 -9.71 5.98
C LYS A 155 13.97 -8.20 6.13
N ILE A 156 12.99 -7.59 5.48
CA ILE A 156 12.70 -6.15 5.62
C ILE A 156 12.34 -5.80 7.07
N PHE A 157 11.65 -6.70 7.78
CA PHE A 157 11.21 -6.46 9.18
C PHE A 157 12.36 -6.41 10.18
N VAL A 158 13.47 -7.09 9.89
CA VAL A 158 14.65 -7.17 10.76
C VAL A 158 15.85 -6.44 10.17
N ALA A 159 15.63 -5.59 9.16
CA ALA A 159 16.66 -4.76 8.58
C ALA A 159 17.28 -3.86 9.67
N LYS A 160 18.61 -3.82 9.73
CA LYS A 160 19.37 -3.18 10.81
C LYS A 160 19.34 -1.66 10.73
N ASN A 161 19.22 -1.13 9.52
CA ASN A 161 19.24 0.30 9.25
C ASN A 161 18.45 0.65 7.98
N PHE A 162 18.35 1.95 7.71
CA PHE A 162 17.63 2.48 6.55
C PHE A 162 18.19 1.94 5.23
N ASP A 163 19.51 1.93 5.05
CA ASP A 163 20.13 1.51 3.77
C ASP A 163 19.87 0.03 3.45
N GLU A 164 19.99 -0.86 4.45
CA GLU A 164 19.65 -2.27 4.29
C GLU A 164 18.17 -2.45 3.96
N LYS A 165 17.29 -1.70 4.64
CA LYS A 165 15.85 -1.73 4.36
C LYS A 165 15.53 -1.25 2.95
N GLN A 166 16.18 -0.18 2.50
CA GLN A 166 16.00 0.38 1.16
C GLN A 166 16.45 -0.62 0.10
N MET A 167 17.62 -1.24 0.27
CA MET A 167 18.15 -2.28 -0.61
C MET A 167 17.21 -3.50 -0.70
N LEU A 168 16.71 -3.98 0.44
CA LEU A 168 15.78 -5.12 0.48
C LEU A 168 14.45 -4.79 -0.20
N THR A 169 13.93 -3.58 0.02
CA THR A 169 12.70 -3.10 -0.63
C THR A 169 12.88 -2.99 -2.15
N GLU A 170 14.02 -2.47 -2.62
CA GLU A 170 14.35 -2.43 -4.05
C GLU A 170 14.41 -3.84 -4.65
N LYS A 171 15.01 -4.79 -3.93
CA LYS A 171 15.06 -6.18 -4.36
C LYS A 171 13.66 -6.78 -4.48
N VAL A 172 12.78 -6.53 -3.51
CA VAL A 172 11.37 -6.97 -3.58
C VAL A 172 10.67 -6.35 -4.78
N LEU A 173 10.83 -5.04 -5.03
CA LEU A 173 10.24 -4.36 -6.19
C LEU A 173 10.70 -4.95 -7.52
N LYS A 174 11.98 -5.35 -7.62
CA LYS A 174 12.53 -6.03 -8.81
C LYS A 174 11.94 -7.42 -9.00
N LEU A 175 11.81 -8.20 -7.93
CA LEU A 175 11.21 -9.55 -7.99
C LEU A 175 9.72 -9.49 -8.35
N LEU A 176 9.01 -8.50 -7.83
CA LEU A 176 7.59 -8.27 -8.07
C LEU A 176 7.28 -7.47 -9.33
N LYS A 177 8.28 -7.18 -10.17
CA LYS A 177 8.05 -6.51 -11.47
C LYS A 177 7.15 -7.37 -12.38
N ASN A 178 7.26 -8.68 -12.28
CA ASN A 178 6.41 -9.62 -13.01
C ASN A 178 5.08 -9.84 -12.27
N GLU A 179 3.97 -9.68 -12.99
CA GLU A 179 2.63 -9.93 -12.45
C GLU A 179 2.48 -11.36 -11.93
N ASN A 180 3.06 -12.38 -12.58
CA ASN A 180 2.96 -13.76 -12.12
C ASN A 180 3.57 -13.96 -10.73
N GLU A 181 4.67 -13.25 -10.40
CA GLU A 181 5.26 -13.29 -9.06
C GLU A 181 4.38 -12.55 -8.06
N ARG A 182 3.85 -11.39 -8.45
CA ARG A 182 2.86 -10.65 -7.64
C ARG A 182 1.64 -11.48 -7.30
N ARG A 183 1.09 -12.14 -8.31
CA ARG A 183 -0.03 -13.05 -8.26
C ARG A 183 0.33 -14.25 -7.36
N LYS A 184 1.50 -14.86 -7.50
CA LYS A 184 1.90 -15.99 -6.65
C LYS A 184 1.92 -15.67 -5.14
N VAL A 185 2.39 -14.47 -4.79
CA VAL A 185 2.76 -14.16 -3.40
C VAL A 185 1.97 -13.06 -2.77
N GLY A 186 1.34 -12.16 -3.48
CA GLY A 186 0.38 -11.32 -2.84
C GLY A 186 -0.26 -10.06 -3.25
N VAL A 187 0.22 -9.60 -4.36
CA VAL A 187 0.56 -8.23 -4.38
C VAL A 187 -0.27 -7.68 -5.49
N SER A 188 -1.37 -7.03 -5.17
CA SER A 188 -2.12 -6.38 -6.24
C SER A 188 -1.25 -5.33 -6.91
N ASP A 189 -1.60 -4.95 -8.13
CA ASP A 189 -0.89 -3.90 -8.85
C ASP A 189 -0.94 -2.57 -8.08
N GLU A 190 -2.04 -2.29 -7.39
CA GLU A 190 -2.23 -1.14 -6.51
C GLU A 190 -1.28 -1.17 -5.33
N GLU A 191 -1.22 -2.29 -4.63
CA GLU A 191 -0.29 -2.41 -3.52
C GLU A 191 1.15 -2.28 -4.07
N TYR A 192 1.49 -2.94 -5.19
CA TYR A 192 2.85 -2.92 -5.76
C TYR A 192 3.30 -1.51 -6.05
N TYR A 193 2.39 -0.75 -6.66
CA TYR A 193 2.60 0.64 -6.95
C TYR A 193 2.76 1.47 -5.67
N PHE A 194 1.96 1.23 -4.63
CA PHE A 194 2.14 1.88 -3.32
C PHE A 194 3.53 1.64 -2.72
N MET A 195 4.03 0.40 -2.77
CA MET A 195 5.40 0.10 -2.31
C MET A 195 6.46 0.80 -3.17
N LYS A 196 6.22 0.94 -4.48
CA LYS A 196 7.10 1.71 -5.35
C LYS A 196 7.12 3.19 -4.95
N LEU A 197 5.95 3.81 -4.80
CA LEU A 197 5.82 5.22 -4.38
C LEU A 197 6.51 5.47 -3.04
N THR A 198 6.30 4.60 -2.05
CA THR A 198 6.92 4.73 -0.73
C THR A 198 8.43 4.49 -0.76
N TYR A 199 8.93 3.55 -1.58
CA TYR A 199 10.36 3.35 -1.81
C TYR A 199 11.01 4.63 -2.36
N TYR A 200 10.43 5.24 -3.40
CA TYR A 200 10.97 6.46 -3.98
C TYR A 200 10.82 7.66 -3.06
N LEU A 201 9.72 7.81 -2.33
CA LEU A 201 9.58 8.85 -1.31
C LEU A 201 10.73 8.80 -0.28
N ASN A 202 11.04 7.59 0.22
CA ASN A 202 12.15 7.40 1.15
C ASN A 202 13.51 7.67 0.51
N LYS A 203 13.73 7.20 -0.73
CA LYS A 203 14.97 7.44 -1.47
C LYS A 203 15.23 8.93 -1.69
N ILE A 204 14.21 9.63 -2.17
CA ILE A 204 14.23 11.06 -2.50
C ILE A 204 14.46 11.89 -1.26
N ARG A 205 13.75 11.60 -0.16
CA ARG A 205 13.97 12.29 1.12
C ARG A 205 15.39 12.08 1.66
N ASN A 206 15.92 10.86 1.60
CA ASN A 206 17.29 10.61 2.02
C ASN A 206 18.34 11.36 1.18
N LEU A 207 18.10 11.52 -0.14
CA LEU A 207 18.95 12.36 -1.00
C LEU A 207 18.83 13.83 -0.62
N PHE A 208 17.61 14.30 -0.38
CA PHE A 208 17.35 15.66 0.05
C PHE A 208 18.03 15.99 1.39
N ASP A 209 17.93 15.11 2.38
CA ASP A 209 18.56 15.25 3.70
C ASP A 209 20.10 15.32 3.60
N LYS A 210 20.69 14.75 2.54
CA LYS A 210 22.13 14.85 2.22
C LYS A 210 22.51 16.09 1.42
N GLY A 211 21.55 16.95 1.08
CA GLY A 211 21.74 18.14 0.24
C GLY A 211 21.80 17.83 -1.26
N GLU A 212 21.48 16.61 -1.67
CA GLU A 212 21.53 16.14 -3.07
C GLU A 212 20.22 16.46 -3.83
N VAL A 213 19.72 17.68 -3.68
CA VAL A 213 18.38 18.11 -4.14
C VAL A 213 18.14 17.81 -5.62
N LYS A 214 19.12 18.07 -6.49
CA LYS A 214 19.00 17.79 -7.93
C LYS A 214 18.78 16.31 -8.23
N GLN A 215 19.51 15.44 -7.52
CA GLN A 215 19.37 13.99 -7.68
C GLN A 215 18.02 13.53 -7.12
N ALA A 216 17.57 14.11 -6.00
CA ALA A 216 16.26 13.84 -5.44
C ALA A 216 15.13 14.12 -6.45
N VAL A 217 15.16 15.26 -7.14
CA VAL A 217 14.17 15.58 -8.18
C VAL A 217 14.31 14.66 -9.40
N ALA A 218 15.53 14.37 -9.85
CA ALA A 218 15.77 13.47 -10.98
C ALA A 218 15.21 12.06 -10.72
N GLU A 219 15.37 11.52 -9.51
CA GLU A 219 14.85 10.19 -9.16
C GLU A 219 13.33 10.07 -9.36
N TYR A 220 12.56 11.12 -9.05
CA TYR A 220 11.12 11.15 -9.31
C TYR A 220 10.82 11.19 -10.81
N LEU A 221 11.45 12.12 -11.53
CA LEU A 221 11.21 12.30 -12.97
C LEU A 221 11.56 11.02 -13.76
N ASP A 222 12.66 10.36 -13.41
CA ASP A 222 13.16 9.21 -14.16
C ASP A 222 12.39 7.93 -13.88
N ASN A 223 11.89 7.75 -12.65
CA ASN A 223 11.34 6.47 -12.21
C ASN A 223 9.84 6.45 -11.93
N ILE A 224 9.22 7.62 -11.74
CA ILE A 224 7.78 7.76 -11.48
C ILE A 224 7.08 8.36 -12.69
N VAL A 225 7.54 9.51 -13.18
CA VAL A 225 6.86 10.24 -14.28
C VAL A 225 6.92 9.46 -15.61
N ASN A 226 8.04 8.81 -15.90
CA ASN A 226 8.23 8.11 -17.17
C ASN A 226 7.56 6.73 -17.22
N GLU A 227 6.95 6.25 -16.14
CA GLU A 227 6.29 4.95 -16.12
C GLU A 227 4.81 5.05 -16.54
N SER A 228 4.40 4.20 -17.47
CA SER A 228 2.98 4.08 -17.82
C SER A 228 2.25 3.25 -16.76
N VAL A 229 1.41 3.91 -15.97
CA VAL A 229 0.59 3.27 -14.93
C VAL A 229 -0.89 3.47 -15.26
N ASN A 230 -1.72 2.45 -14.99
CA ASN A 230 -3.17 2.55 -15.21
C ASN A 230 -3.78 3.59 -14.26
N GLU A 231 -4.70 4.42 -14.76
CA GLU A 231 -5.37 5.46 -13.97
C GLU A 231 -6.11 4.90 -12.75
N GLU A 232 -6.68 3.69 -12.81
CA GLU A 232 -7.31 3.02 -11.66
C GLU A 232 -6.29 2.81 -10.52
N ILE A 233 -5.10 2.34 -10.85
CA ILE A 233 -4.01 2.13 -9.88
C ILE A 233 -3.57 3.45 -9.26
N GLN A 234 -3.45 4.49 -10.06
CA GLN A 234 -3.09 5.83 -9.58
C GLN A 234 -4.20 6.44 -8.72
N ASN A 235 -5.47 6.19 -9.05
CA ASN A 235 -6.63 6.63 -8.27
C ASN A 235 -6.73 5.93 -6.92
N TYR A 236 -6.43 4.64 -6.89
CA TYR A 236 -6.31 3.89 -5.64
C TYR A 236 -5.22 4.51 -4.76
N ASN A 237 -4.08 4.85 -5.35
CA ASN A 237 -2.91 5.39 -4.64
C ASN A 237 -2.84 6.93 -4.60
N LEU A 238 -3.95 7.63 -4.85
CA LEU A 238 -3.95 9.07 -5.10
C LEU A 238 -3.28 9.88 -4.00
N ARG A 239 -3.53 9.57 -2.72
CA ARG A 239 -2.91 10.31 -1.61
C ARG A 239 -1.38 10.13 -1.59
N ALA A 240 -0.88 8.93 -1.87
CA ALA A 240 0.55 8.67 -1.94
C ALA A 240 1.21 9.41 -3.14
N GLU A 241 0.54 9.41 -4.30
CA GLU A 241 0.93 10.18 -5.48
C GLU A 241 1.04 11.68 -5.17
N VAL A 242 -0.01 12.26 -4.56
CA VAL A 242 -0.05 13.67 -4.15
C VAL A 242 1.11 14.00 -3.20
N ILE A 243 1.35 13.18 -2.19
CA ILE A 243 2.41 13.43 -1.21
C ILE A 243 3.78 13.40 -1.87
N LEU A 244 4.06 12.37 -2.67
CA LEU A 244 5.33 12.26 -3.37
C LEU A 244 5.55 13.44 -4.31
N TYR A 245 4.54 13.77 -5.12
CA TYR A 245 4.57 14.90 -6.03
C TYR A 245 4.89 16.23 -5.32
N PHE A 246 4.15 16.57 -4.26
CA PHE A 246 4.40 17.83 -3.54
C PHE A 246 5.77 17.88 -2.86
N ASN A 247 6.27 16.76 -2.33
CA ASN A 247 7.64 16.71 -1.80
C ASN A 247 8.65 17.10 -2.89
N VAL A 248 8.50 16.55 -4.10
CA VAL A 248 9.42 16.81 -5.22
C VAL A 248 9.27 18.23 -5.77
N VAL A 249 8.05 18.77 -5.87
CA VAL A 249 7.82 20.17 -6.28
C VAL A 249 8.52 21.13 -5.32
N ILE A 250 8.35 20.94 -4.01
CA ILE A 250 9.01 21.78 -2.99
C ILE A 250 10.54 21.67 -3.11
N MET A 251 11.07 20.45 -3.27
CA MET A 251 12.51 20.24 -3.47
C MET A 251 13.04 20.92 -4.73
N ASN A 252 12.26 20.93 -5.82
CA ASN A 252 12.65 21.60 -7.05
C ASN A 252 12.81 23.12 -6.88
N GLU A 253 12.00 23.75 -6.02
CA GLU A 253 12.12 25.18 -5.71
C GLU A 253 13.43 25.54 -4.99
N GLU A 254 14.06 24.57 -4.32
CA GLU A 254 15.36 24.77 -3.66
C GLU A 254 16.56 24.69 -4.62
N ILE A 255 16.34 24.30 -5.88
CA ILE A 255 17.40 24.25 -6.90
C ILE A 255 17.80 25.69 -7.30
N LYS A 256 19.10 25.99 -7.16
CA LYS A 256 19.68 27.31 -7.45
C LYS A 256 19.82 27.60 -8.94
N GLU A 257 19.97 26.56 -9.77
CA GLU A 257 20.10 26.72 -11.22
C GLU A 257 18.74 26.94 -11.87
N ASP A 258 18.42 28.20 -12.17
CA ASP A 258 17.10 28.60 -12.69
C ASP A 258 16.67 27.82 -13.93
N LEU A 259 17.57 27.58 -14.89
CA LEU A 259 17.23 26.81 -16.10
C LEU A 259 16.84 25.37 -15.79
N LEU A 260 17.52 24.74 -14.82
CA LEU A 260 17.22 23.37 -14.40
C LEU A 260 15.88 23.33 -13.64
N LYS A 261 15.69 24.25 -12.69
CA LYS A 261 14.44 24.41 -11.94
C LYS A 261 13.24 24.58 -12.87
N ILE A 262 13.34 25.48 -13.85
CA ILE A 262 12.28 25.72 -14.86
C ILE A 262 12.04 24.47 -15.70
N SER A 263 13.12 23.82 -16.20
CA SER A 263 12.97 22.63 -17.02
C SER A 263 12.32 21.47 -16.27
N ASN A 264 12.67 21.28 -14.99
CA ASN A 264 12.06 20.29 -14.12
C ASN A 264 10.60 20.65 -13.81
N GLY A 265 10.32 21.91 -13.48
CA GLY A 265 8.98 22.42 -13.22
C GLY A 265 8.02 22.11 -14.36
N ALA A 266 8.41 22.39 -15.60
CA ALA A 266 7.59 22.07 -16.78
C ALA A 266 7.28 20.56 -16.90
N LYS A 267 8.24 19.68 -16.58
CA LYS A 267 8.00 18.22 -16.56
C LYS A 267 7.07 17.80 -15.43
N LEU A 268 7.18 18.44 -14.26
CA LEU A 268 6.32 18.19 -13.11
C LEU A 268 4.88 18.62 -13.39
N GLU A 269 4.68 19.76 -14.04
CA GLU A 269 3.36 20.27 -14.45
C GLU A 269 2.68 19.38 -15.50
N ASP A 270 3.45 18.71 -16.36
CA ASP A 270 2.90 17.81 -17.39
C ASP A 270 2.50 16.42 -16.84
N THR A 271 2.80 16.12 -15.57
CA THR A 271 2.46 14.83 -14.95
C THR A 271 0.95 14.61 -14.84
N TRP A 272 0.54 13.34 -14.83
CA TRP A 272 -0.86 12.95 -14.57
C TRP A 272 -1.37 13.54 -13.25
N ILE A 273 -0.57 13.47 -12.19
CA ILE A 273 -0.97 13.93 -10.86
C ILE A 273 -1.13 15.45 -10.81
N ALA A 274 -0.26 16.22 -11.47
CA ALA A 274 -0.39 17.68 -11.57
C ALA A 274 -1.70 18.07 -12.28
N LYS A 275 -1.97 17.47 -13.45
CA LYS A 275 -3.22 17.67 -14.21
C LYS A 275 -4.44 17.33 -13.37
N LYS A 276 -4.37 16.26 -12.57
CA LYS A 276 -5.44 15.86 -11.67
C LYS A 276 -5.68 16.86 -10.53
N ILE A 277 -4.61 17.32 -9.87
CA ILE A 277 -4.69 18.34 -8.81
C ILE A 277 -5.28 19.65 -9.37
N GLN A 278 -4.84 20.07 -10.56
CA GLN A 278 -5.36 21.26 -11.23
C GLN A 278 -6.87 21.14 -11.47
N LYS A 279 -7.34 20.02 -12.04
CA LYS A 279 -8.75 19.78 -12.32
C LYS A 279 -9.62 19.84 -11.07
N GLU A 280 -9.18 19.27 -9.95
CA GLU A 280 -9.95 19.36 -8.69
C GLU A 280 -9.94 20.79 -8.13
N THR A 281 -8.83 21.51 -8.21
CA THR A 281 -8.72 22.91 -7.76
C THR A 281 -9.62 23.85 -8.57
N GLU A 282 -9.79 23.61 -9.87
CA GLU A 282 -10.68 24.39 -10.73
C GLU A 282 -12.16 24.20 -10.36
N LYS A 283 -12.58 22.97 -10.00
CA LYS A 283 -13.95 22.73 -9.52
C LYS A 283 -14.25 23.51 -8.24
N ASP A 284 -13.29 23.61 -7.34
CA ASP A 284 -13.45 24.37 -6.10
C ASP A 284 -13.57 25.87 -6.36
N LYS A 285 -12.78 26.41 -7.31
CA LYS A 285 -12.92 27.80 -7.76
C LYS A 285 -14.31 28.07 -8.35
N ASP A 286 -14.81 27.16 -9.18
CA ASP A 286 -16.16 27.27 -9.75
C ASP A 286 -17.24 27.22 -8.67
N PHE A 287 -17.12 26.32 -7.68
CA PHE A 287 -18.03 26.24 -6.55
C PHE A 287 -18.02 27.53 -5.73
N LEU A 288 -16.83 28.02 -5.34
CA LEU A 288 -16.68 29.26 -4.58
C LEU A 288 -17.24 30.47 -5.35
N SER A 289 -17.02 30.55 -6.66
CA SER A 289 -17.55 31.64 -7.49
C SER A 289 -19.10 31.67 -7.54
N LYS A 290 -19.76 30.51 -7.35
CA LYS A 290 -21.22 30.39 -7.29
C LYS A 290 -21.80 30.68 -5.90
N MET A 291 -20.99 30.56 -4.85
CA MET A 291 -21.40 30.82 -3.46
C MET A 291 -21.18 32.26 -3.02
N VAL A 292 -20.30 32.99 -3.72
CA VAL A 292 -19.90 34.38 -3.41
C VAL A 292 -20.65 35.41 -4.28
N ASN A 293 -21.47 34.96 -5.24
CA ASN A 293 -22.34 35.80 -6.07
C ASN A 293 -23.82 35.64 -5.68
#